data_AF-G2QQU0-F1
#
_entry.id   AF-G2QQU0-F1
#
_cell.length_a   1.000
_cell.length_b   1.000
_cell.length_c   1.000
_cell.angle_alpha   90.00
_cell.angle_beta   90.00
_cell.angle_gamma   90.00
#
_symmetry.space_group_name_H-M   'P 1'
#
loop_
_entity.id
_entity.type
_entity.pdbx_description
1 polymer ?
#
loop_
_entity_poly.entity_id
_entity_poly.type
_entity_poly.pdbx_seq_one_letter_code
_entity_poly.pdbx_strand_id
1 'polypeptide(L)'
;MATPNRPLIIGDDSGPSPPYPLRMSGLVISGFGRGSKELGIPTANLPVDDALTPWISSVPSGVYFGWAALNLPPSHPDYSPTTTTTTSTTTTTTTTNQETNASAPPPEQPTPGRSNNPTTFTVFPMVMSIGYNPFYKNTVRSAEVHVLHAFGADFYGVEMRLLICGFVREERDYAGLEALVADIRFDCDVARRSLARPAWAPRGLAVAVEDVPGEEEEGEEGRKKEKVVLTGGRLEAGWLVGEEEGDREGR
;
A
#
# COMPACT_ATOMS: atom_id res chain seq x y z
N MET A 1 -16.27 -25.82 7.14
CA MET A 1 -15.08 -26.57 7.61
C MET A 1 -13.86 -25.83 7.08
N ALA A 2 -13.01 -25.28 7.96
CA ALA A 2 -11.76 -24.65 7.54
C ALA A 2 -10.94 -25.66 6.72
N THR A 3 -10.35 -25.23 5.60
CA THR A 3 -9.51 -26.10 4.78
C THR A 3 -8.26 -26.47 5.57
N PRO A 4 -8.04 -27.75 5.94
CA PRO A 4 -6.81 -28.13 6.60
C PRO A 4 -5.65 -27.99 5.62
N ASN A 5 -4.54 -27.38 6.07
CA ASN A 5 -3.26 -27.19 5.36
C ASN A 5 -3.18 -26.03 4.34
N ARG A 6 -3.59 -24.83 4.74
CA ARG A 6 -3.20 -23.61 4.02
C ARG A 6 -1.71 -23.29 4.26
N PRO A 7 -0.91 -22.98 3.23
CA PRO A 7 0.50 -22.63 3.41
C PRO A 7 0.65 -21.30 4.16
N LEU A 8 1.71 -21.17 4.96
CA LEU A 8 2.03 -19.94 5.70
C LEU A 8 2.89 -18.95 4.89
N ILE A 9 3.44 -19.41 3.75
CA ILE A 9 4.28 -18.64 2.84
C ILE A 9 3.81 -18.96 1.43
N ILE A 10 3.70 -17.94 0.58
CA ILE A 10 3.29 -18.07 -0.82
C ILE A 10 4.46 -17.76 -1.74
N GLY A 11 4.67 -18.59 -2.76
CA GLY A 11 5.67 -18.36 -3.81
C GLY A 11 7.11 -18.66 -3.38
N ASP A 12 8.00 -18.62 -4.37
CA ASP A 12 9.42 -18.95 -4.22
C ASP A 12 10.22 -17.86 -3.50
N ASP A 13 11.37 -18.21 -2.91
CA ASP A 13 12.23 -17.26 -2.21
C ASP A 13 12.90 -16.25 -3.16
N SER A 14 12.97 -16.55 -4.47
CA SER A 14 13.45 -15.64 -5.51
C SER A 14 12.54 -14.46 -5.81
N GLY A 15 11.32 -14.44 -5.27
CA GLY A 15 10.39 -13.30 -5.39
C GLY A 15 9.06 -13.66 -6.08
N PRO A 16 8.23 -12.63 -6.37
CA PRO A 16 7.01 -12.81 -7.13
C PRO A 16 7.32 -13.26 -8.57
N SER A 17 6.52 -14.19 -9.10
CA SER A 17 6.59 -14.67 -10.49
C SER A 17 5.44 -14.12 -11.33
N PRO A 18 5.55 -14.09 -12.68
CA PRO A 18 4.45 -13.70 -13.55
C PRO A 18 3.12 -14.39 -13.19
N PRO A 19 1.99 -13.66 -13.18
CA PRO A 19 1.80 -12.29 -13.68
C PRO A 19 2.17 -11.18 -12.67
N TYR A 20 2.74 -11.52 -11.51
CA TYR A 20 3.11 -10.56 -10.49
C TYR A 20 4.49 -9.94 -10.76
N PRO A 21 4.75 -8.71 -10.28
CA PRO A 21 3.82 -7.86 -9.53
C PRO A 21 2.78 -7.16 -10.42
N LEU A 22 1.53 -7.12 -9.97
CA LEU A 22 0.48 -6.29 -10.57
C LEU A 22 0.46 -4.92 -9.90
N ARG A 23 -0.01 -3.90 -10.61
CA ARG A 23 -0.04 -2.50 -10.13
C ARG A 23 -1.45 -1.93 -10.21
N MET A 24 -1.82 -1.15 -9.20
CA MET A 24 -3.08 -0.40 -9.13
C MET A 24 -2.84 0.90 -8.36
N SER A 25 -3.55 1.97 -8.70
CA SER A 25 -3.53 3.21 -7.91
C SER A 25 -4.90 3.86 -7.91
N GLY A 26 -5.15 4.72 -6.92
CA GLY A 26 -6.38 5.47 -6.81
C GLY A 26 -6.46 6.27 -5.52
N LEU A 27 -7.48 7.13 -5.43
CA LEU A 27 -7.84 7.78 -4.18
C LEU A 27 -8.61 6.80 -3.30
N VAL A 28 -8.31 6.79 -2.00
CA VAL A 28 -9.06 5.99 -1.03
C VAL A 28 -10.47 6.54 -0.90
N ILE A 29 -11.48 5.73 -1.23
CA ILE A 29 -12.89 6.11 -1.16
C ILE A 29 -13.61 5.39 -0.01
N SER A 30 -14.75 5.93 0.41
CA SER A 30 -15.62 5.26 1.37
C SER A 30 -16.27 4.02 0.75
N GLY A 31 -16.29 2.93 1.51
CA GLY A 31 -17.07 1.74 1.19
C GLY A 31 -18.51 1.85 1.70
N PHE A 32 -19.22 0.72 1.70
CA PHE A 32 -20.64 0.64 2.10
C PHE A 32 -20.85 0.38 3.60
N GLY A 33 -19.87 0.67 4.45
CA GLY A 33 -20.03 0.61 5.91
C GLY A 33 -20.32 -0.78 6.48
N ARG A 34 -19.75 -1.85 5.92
CA ARG A 34 -20.01 -3.25 6.34
C ARG A 34 -19.35 -3.68 7.67
N GLY A 35 -18.98 -2.74 8.54
CA GLY A 35 -18.45 -3.04 9.87
C GLY A 35 -17.02 -3.57 9.93
N SER A 36 -16.25 -3.58 8.83
CA SER A 36 -14.85 -4.08 8.84
C SER A 36 -13.96 -3.38 9.88
N LYS A 37 -14.21 -2.09 10.14
CA LYS A 37 -13.59 -1.31 11.21
C LYS A 37 -13.94 -1.84 12.62
N GLU A 38 -15.18 -2.25 12.85
CA GLU A 38 -15.64 -2.84 14.12
C GLU A 38 -15.04 -4.23 14.36
N LEU A 39 -14.66 -4.93 13.29
CA LEU A 39 -13.96 -6.22 13.35
C LEU A 39 -12.44 -6.10 13.59
N GLY A 40 -11.92 -4.86 13.67
CA GLY A 40 -10.50 -4.59 13.80
C GLY A 40 -9.70 -4.81 12.50
N ILE A 41 -10.37 -4.88 11.35
CA ILE A 41 -9.77 -5.12 10.03
C ILE A 41 -10.28 -4.05 9.04
N PRO A 42 -9.95 -2.76 9.25
CA PRO A 42 -10.45 -1.68 8.39
C PRO A 42 -9.96 -1.85 6.94
N THR A 43 -10.88 -1.69 5.98
CA THR A 43 -10.58 -1.78 4.54
C THR A 43 -10.74 -0.44 3.83
N ALA A 44 -9.71 -0.04 3.10
CA ALA A 44 -9.72 1.07 2.16
C ALA A 44 -10.28 0.60 0.81
N ASN A 45 -11.24 1.32 0.24
CA ASN A 45 -11.78 0.98 -1.08
C ASN A 45 -11.03 1.79 -2.14
N LEU A 46 -10.73 1.17 -3.28
CA LEU A 46 -10.18 1.87 -4.45
C LEU A 46 -11.17 1.81 -5.63
N PRO A 47 -11.27 2.87 -6.43
CA PRO A 47 -12.05 2.83 -7.66
C PRO A 47 -11.45 1.79 -8.61
N VAL A 48 -12.30 0.96 -9.19
CA VAL A 48 -11.90 0.05 -10.27
C VAL A 48 -12.19 0.74 -11.60
N ASP A 49 -11.12 1.06 -12.32
CA ASP A 49 -11.16 1.66 -13.65
C ASP A 49 -10.43 0.72 -14.63
N ASP A 50 -11.16 0.20 -15.62
CA ASP A 50 -10.61 -0.72 -16.63
C ASP A 50 -9.53 -0.06 -17.49
N ALA A 51 -9.52 1.27 -17.64
CA ALA A 51 -8.48 1.98 -18.38
C ALA A 51 -7.15 2.02 -17.60
N LEU A 52 -7.22 2.11 -16.27
CA LEU A 52 -6.04 2.18 -15.40
C LEU A 52 -5.60 0.81 -14.88
N THR A 53 -6.55 -0.12 -14.75
CA THR A 53 -6.36 -1.42 -14.10
C THR A 53 -6.94 -2.57 -14.95
N PRO A 54 -6.59 -2.69 -16.25
CA PRO A 54 -7.28 -3.61 -17.17
C PRO A 54 -7.21 -5.08 -16.75
N TRP A 55 -6.14 -5.48 -16.05
CA TRP A 55 -5.93 -6.84 -15.56
C TRP A 55 -6.95 -7.27 -14.50
N ILE A 56 -7.58 -6.34 -13.79
CA ILE A 56 -8.47 -6.67 -12.67
C ILE A 56 -9.72 -7.44 -13.10
N SER A 57 -10.11 -7.25 -14.37
CA SER A 57 -11.24 -7.93 -15.01
C SER A 57 -10.99 -9.42 -15.25
N SER A 58 -9.72 -9.84 -15.38
CA SER A 58 -9.33 -11.20 -15.76
C SER A 58 -8.74 -12.03 -14.63
N VAL A 59 -8.31 -11.41 -13.52
CA VAL A 59 -7.78 -12.14 -12.37
C VAL A 59 -8.89 -12.80 -11.54
N PRO A 60 -8.61 -13.94 -10.88
CA PRO A 60 -9.56 -14.58 -9.97
C PRO A 60 -10.07 -13.64 -8.87
N SER A 61 -11.32 -13.81 -8.44
CA SER A 61 -11.75 -13.21 -7.17
C SER A 61 -11.07 -13.92 -6.00
N GLY A 62 -10.73 -13.17 -4.96
CA GLY A 62 -10.11 -13.70 -3.76
C GLY A 62 -9.22 -12.70 -3.04
N VAL A 63 -8.33 -13.24 -2.21
CA VAL A 63 -7.40 -12.47 -1.40
C VAL A 63 -6.02 -12.50 -2.02
N TYR A 64 -5.45 -11.32 -2.16
CA TYR A 64 -4.12 -11.03 -2.65
C TYR A 64 -3.31 -10.35 -1.55
N PHE A 65 -1.99 -10.28 -1.74
CA PHE A 65 -1.09 -9.59 -0.82
C PHE A 65 -0.03 -8.80 -1.57
N GLY A 66 0.57 -7.82 -0.89
CA GLY A 66 1.61 -7.00 -1.48
C GLY A 66 1.91 -5.77 -0.64
N TRP A 67 2.30 -4.69 -1.31
CA TRP A 67 2.66 -3.42 -0.69
C TRP A 67 1.67 -2.33 -1.06
N ALA A 68 1.29 -1.51 -0.08
CA ALA A 68 0.52 -0.28 -0.25
C ALA A 68 1.41 0.92 0.08
N ALA A 69 1.48 1.88 -0.82
CA ALA A 69 2.16 3.14 -0.63
C ALA A 69 1.12 4.26 -0.49
N LEU A 70 1.20 5.00 0.62
CA LEU A 70 0.27 6.09 0.97
C LEU A 70 0.98 7.44 0.96
N ASN A 71 0.39 8.41 0.26
CA ASN A 71 0.80 9.82 0.32
C ASN A 71 0.06 10.54 1.45
N LEU A 72 0.37 10.18 2.70
CA LEU A 72 -0.28 10.76 3.86
C LEU A 72 -0.01 12.27 3.95
N PRO A 73 -1.01 13.12 4.24
CA PRO A 73 -0.80 14.54 4.40
C PRO A 73 -0.02 14.83 5.69
N PRO A 74 0.74 15.95 5.77
CA PRO A 74 1.48 16.33 6.97
C PRO A 74 0.68 16.44 8.27
N SER A 75 -0.65 16.59 8.17
CA SER A 75 -1.58 16.64 9.30
C SER A 75 -1.98 15.26 9.83
N HIS A 76 -1.68 14.18 9.13
CA HIS A 76 -2.03 12.82 9.55
C HIS A 76 -1.10 12.36 10.70
N PRO A 77 -1.61 11.71 11.76
CA PRO A 77 -0.79 11.29 12.90
C PRO A 77 0.36 10.33 12.50
N ASP A 78 0.12 9.48 11.52
CA ASP A 78 1.14 8.57 10.96
C ASP A 78 2.02 9.20 9.85
N TYR A 79 1.95 10.53 9.65
CA TYR A 79 2.87 11.21 8.72
C TYR A 79 4.26 11.35 9.32
N SER A 80 5.29 11.02 8.54
CA SER A 80 6.70 11.24 8.91
C SER A 80 7.42 12.13 7.90
N PRO A 81 7.78 13.38 8.24
CA PRO A 81 8.52 14.26 7.33
C PRO A 81 9.89 13.67 6.96
N THR A 82 10.38 13.89 5.74
CA THR A 82 11.79 13.64 5.41
C THR A 82 12.63 14.64 6.18
N THR A 83 13.45 14.18 7.12
CA THR A 83 14.60 15.00 7.54
C THR A 83 15.68 14.81 6.50
N THR A 84 15.54 15.45 5.34
CA THR A 84 16.68 15.66 4.47
C THR A 84 17.59 16.62 5.22
N THR A 85 18.66 16.09 5.82
CA THR A 85 19.76 16.93 6.30
C THR A 85 20.45 17.51 5.07
N THR A 86 19.83 18.52 4.47
CA THR A 86 20.53 19.42 3.57
C THR A 86 21.33 20.33 4.48
N THR A 87 22.62 20.02 4.62
CA THR A 87 23.60 20.95 5.18
C THR A 87 23.61 22.19 4.29
N SER A 88 22.74 23.14 4.59
CA SER A 88 22.74 24.46 4.01
C SER A 88 23.95 25.20 4.56
N THR A 89 25.06 25.16 3.84
CA THR A 89 26.17 26.09 4.07
C THR A 89 25.63 27.50 3.82
N THR A 90 25.32 28.21 4.89
CA THR A 90 24.97 29.62 4.86
C THR A 90 26.20 30.42 4.44
N THR A 91 26.37 30.65 3.14
CA THR A 91 27.26 31.70 2.66
C THR A 91 26.50 33.02 2.75
N THR A 92 26.75 33.77 3.82
CA THR A 92 26.31 35.15 3.98
C THR A 92 27.00 36.02 2.93
N THR A 93 26.30 36.36 1.85
CA THR A 93 26.73 37.41 0.92
C THR A 93 25.84 38.63 1.11
N THR A 94 26.39 39.61 1.83
CA THR A 94 25.88 40.97 1.93
C THR A 94 26.09 41.69 0.60
N THR A 95 25.02 42.06 -0.12
CA THR A 95 25.12 43.05 -1.21
C THR A 95 23.88 43.94 -1.27
N THR A 96 24.06 45.12 -0.67
CA THR A 96 23.68 46.48 -1.08
C THR A 96 22.64 46.66 -2.21
N ASN A 97 21.57 47.39 -1.87
CA ASN A 97 20.57 47.95 -2.77
C ASN A 97 21.19 48.98 -3.74
N GLN A 98 20.94 48.82 -5.05
CA GLN A 98 20.97 49.91 -6.01
C GLN A 98 19.77 49.82 -6.97
N GLU A 99 19.20 50.99 -7.18
CA GLU A 99 17.95 51.33 -7.83
C GLU A 99 18.16 51.64 -9.32
N THR A 100 17.41 51.01 -10.23
CA THR A 100 17.19 51.54 -11.59
C THR A 100 15.84 51.09 -12.16
N ASN A 101 15.06 52.07 -12.62
CA ASN A 101 13.79 51.97 -13.34
C ASN A 101 13.90 51.24 -14.70
N ALA A 102 12.97 50.34 -15.01
CA ALA A 102 12.51 50.04 -16.38
C ALA A 102 11.14 49.32 -16.39
N SER A 103 10.29 49.72 -17.35
CA SER A 103 8.89 49.32 -17.59
C SER A 103 8.48 47.85 -17.36
N ALA A 104 7.35 47.68 -16.67
CA ALA A 104 6.67 46.40 -16.45
C ALA A 104 5.70 46.03 -17.60
N PRO A 105 5.60 44.75 -18.00
CA PRO A 105 4.44 44.20 -18.72
C PRO A 105 3.28 43.86 -17.74
N PRO A 106 2.03 43.70 -18.21
CA PRO A 106 0.83 43.56 -17.36
C PRO A 106 0.81 42.23 -16.59
N PRO A 107 0.02 42.11 -15.50
CA PRO A 107 0.06 40.96 -14.61
C PRO A 107 -0.49 39.70 -15.32
N GLU A 108 0.37 38.70 -15.53
CA GLU A 108 -0.05 37.36 -15.86
C GLU A 108 -0.82 36.75 -14.68
N GLN A 109 -1.98 36.15 -14.97
CA GLN A 109 -2.78 35.39 -14.01
C GLN A 109 -1.93 34.25 -13.40
N PRO A 110 -2.13 33.90 -12.12
CA PRO A 110 -1.38 32.82 -11.50
C PRO A 110 -1.72 31.50 -12.18
N THR A 111 -0.73 30.93 -12.87
CA THR A 111 -0.71 29.52 -13.24
C THR A 111 -0.76 28.67 -11.96
N PRO A 112 -1.46 27.52 -11.92
CA PRO A 112 -1.44 26.66 -10.75
C PRO A 112 -0.02 26.12 -10.58
N GLY A 113 0.69 26.68 -9.60
CA GLY A 113 2.06 26.30 -9.28
C GLY A 113 2.12 24.82 -8.93
N ARG A 114 2.89 24.06 -9.71
CA ARG A 114 3.36 22.72 -9.34
C ARG A 114 4.12 22.86 -8.03
N SER A 115 3.57 22.35 -6.92
CA SER A 115 4.27 22.39 -5.64
C SER A 115 5.55 21.57 -5.76
N ASN A 116 6.71 22.22 -5.63
CA ASN A 116 8.04 21.59 -5.66
C ASN A 116 8.35 20.74 -4.41
N ASN A 117 7.34 20.31 -3.64
CA ASN A 117 7.56 19.36 -2.56
C ASN A 117 7.68 17.95 -3.16
N PRO A 118 8.76 17.20 -2.86
CA PRO A 118 8.82 15.80 -3.26
C PRO A 118 7.61 15.08 -2.64
N THR A 119 6.82 14.42 -3.48
CA THR A 119 5.74 13.55 -3.02
C THR A 119 6.35 12.33 -2.37
N THR A 120 6.25 12.22 -1.05
CA THR A 120 6.85 11.11 -0.32
C THR A 120 5.79 10.09 0.05
N PHE A 121 6.02 8.82 -0.32
CA PHE A 121 5.12 7.73 0.02
C PHE A 121 5.65 6.95 1.22
N THR A 122 4.75 6.67 2.16
CA THR A 122 5.01 5.69 3.22
C THR A 122 4.46 4.34 2.76
N VAL A 123 5.30 3.31 2.81
CA VAL A 123 4.99 1.98 2.28
C VAL A 123 4.71 1.03 3.42
N PHE A 124 3.60 0.29 3.30
CA PHE A 124 3.11 -0.66 4.27
C PHE A 124 2.80 -1.99 3.59
N PRO A 125 2.91 -3.13 4.29
CA PRO A 125 2.37 -4.38 3.78
C PRO A 125 0.85 -4.33 3.78
N MET A 126 0.22 -5.06 2.87
CA MET A 126 -1.24 -5.12 2.75
C MET A 126 -1.73 -6.50 2.34
N VAL A 127 -3.00 -6.76 2.65
CA VAL A 127 -3.82 -7.74 1.95
C VAL A 127 -4.92 -7.01 1.18
N MET A 128 -5.36 -7.58 0.08
CA MET A 128 -6.37 -7.00 -0.79
C MET A 128 -7.41 -8.06 -1.16
N SER A 129 -8.69 -7.73 -0.98
CA SER A 129 -9.80 -8.53 -1.51
C SER A 129 -10.21 -7.96 -2.86
N ILE A 130 -10.25 -8.83 -3.87
CA ILE A 130 -10.82 -8.52 -5.18
C ILE A 130 -12.06 -9.41 -5.37
N GLY A 131 -13.20 -8.79 -5.64
CA GLY A 131 -14.47 -9.49 -5.77
C GLY A 131 -15.41 -8.76 -6.71
N TYR A 132 -16.70 -8.91 -6.45
CA TYR A 132 -17.76 -8.18 -7.16
C TYR A 132 -18.65 -7.43 -6.19
N ASN A 133 -19.11 -6.24 -6.60
CA ASN A 133 -19.98 -5.41 -5.80
C ASN A 133 -21.45 -5.90 -5.86
N PRO A 134 -22.06 -6.33 -4.74
CA PRO A 134 -23.44 -6.82 -4.72
C PRO A 134 -24.49 -5.77 -5.08
N PHE A 135 -24.23 -4.49 -4.83
CA PHE A 135 -25.16 -3.40 -5.16
C PHE A 135 -25.35 -3.23 -6.66
N TYR A 136 -24.35 -3.59 -7.46
CA TYR A 136 -24.39 -3.57 -8.92
C TYR A 136 -24.63 -4.98 -9.48
N LYS A 137 -25.43 -5.81 -8.80
CA LYS A 137 -25.78 -7.18 -9.23
C LYS A 137 -24.55 -8.04 -9.54
N ASN A 138 -23.44 -7.80 -8.85
CA ASN A 138 -22.15 -8.46 -9.07
C ASN A 138 -21.58 -8.32 -10.49
N THR A 139 -21.90 -7.23 -11.21
CA THR A 139 -21.31 -6.97 -12.54
C THR A 139 -20.10 -6.05 -12.52
N VAL A 140 -19.87 -5.35 -11.40
CA VAL A 140 -18.77 -4.41 -11.22
C VAL A 140 -17.78 -4.99 -10.23
N ARG A 141 -16.49 -5.02 -10.60
CA ARG A 141 -15.40 -5.47 -9.72
C ARG A 141 -15.26 -4.54 -8.52
N SER A 142 -14.88 -5.11 -7.37
CA SER A 142 -14.53 -4.36 -6.16
C SER A 142 -13.09 -4.66 -5.75
N ALA A 143 -12.43 -3.65 -5.17
CA ALA A 143 -11.06 -3.70 -4.69
C ALA A 143 -11.00 -3.09 -3.28
N GLU A 144 -10.75 -3.93 -2.28
CA GLU A 144 -10.70 -3.55 -0.87
C GLU A 144 -9.35 -3.91 -0.27
N VAL A 145 -8.65 -2.94 0.30
CA VAL A 145 -7.28 -3.09 0.81
C VAL A 145 -7.29 -2.96 2.33
N HIS A 146 -6.82 -3.99 3.04
CA HIS A 146 -6.47 -3.87 4.44
C HIS A 146 -4.96 -3.67 4.56
N VAL A 147 -4.56 -2.46 4.94
CA VAL A 147 -3.16 -2.15 5.22
C VAL A 147 -2.80 -2.73 6.58
N LEU A 148 -1.69 -3.46 6.67
CA LEU A 148 -1.26 -4.18 7.88
C LEU A 148 -0.54 -3.23 8.86
N HIS A 149 -1.15 -2.08 9.13
CA HIS A 149 -0.68 -1.05 10.03
C HIS A 149 -1.87 -0.47 10.82
N ALA A 150 -1.66 -0.23 12.11
CA ALA A 150 -2.68 0.36 12.98
C ALA A 150 -2.58 1.89 12.91
N PHE A 151 -3.36 2.50 12.02
CA PHE A 151 -3.38 3.96 11.85
C PHE A 151 -4.08 4.66 13.01
N GLY A 152 -3.56 5.85 13.37
CA GLY A 152 -4.18 6.72 14.37
C GLY A 152 -5.38 7.51 13.85
N ALA A 153 -5.60 7.55 12.53
CA ALA A 153 -6.72 8.23 11.88
C ALA A 153 -7.09 7.58 10.53
N ASP A 154 -8.27 7.92 10.01
CA ASP A 154 -8.68 7.53 8.66
C ASP A 154 -7.95 8.38 7.60
N PHE A 155 -7.74 7.80 6.42
CA PHE A 155 -6.99 8.41 5.31
C PHE A 155 -7.81 8.46 4.00
N TYR A 156 -9.10 8.77 4.07
CA TYR A 156 -9.93 8.98 2.88
C TYR A 156 -9.39 10.12 2.00
N GLY A 157 -9.51 9.95 0.68
CA GLY A 157 -8.99 10.90 -0.32
C GLY A 157 -7.47 10.89 -0.47
N VAL A 158 -6.74 10.12 0.33
CA VAL A 158 -5.29 9.95 0.15
C VAL A 158 -5.01 9.12 -1.09
N GLU A 159 -3.98 9.50 -1.83
CA GLU A 159 -3.47 8.71 -2.94
C GLU A 159 -2.79 7.43 -2.42
N MET A 160 -3.32 6.29 -2.85
CA MET A 160 -2.79 4.96 -2.58
C MET A 160 -2.28 4.33 -3.87
N ARG A 161 -1.12 3.68 -3.79
CA ARG A 161 -0.54 2.88 -4.88
C ARG A 161 -0.23 1.49 -4.37
N LEU A 162 -0.52 0.47 -5.18
CA LEU A 162 -0.39 -0.93 -4.81
C LEU A 162 0.64 -1.62 -5.72
N LEU A 163 1.46 -2.45 -5.09
CA LEU A 163 2.27 -3.47 -5.75
C LEU A 163 1.78 -4.84 -5.25
N ILE A 164 0.93 -5.50 -6.03
CA ILE A 164 0.35 -6.79 -5.67
C ILE A 164 1.34 -7.89 -6.05
N CYS A 165 1.83 -8.65 -5.07
CA CYS A 165 2.92 -9.61 -5.24
C CYS A 165 2.44 -11.06 -5.40
N GLY A 166 1.21 -11.38 -5.00
CA GLY A 166 0.72 -12.75 -5.12
C GLY A 166 -0.72 -12.95 -4.67
N PHE A 167 -1.20 -14.17 -4.87
CA PHE A 167 -2.54 -14.63 -4.51
C PHE A 167 -2.47 -15.56 -3.29
N VAL A 168 -3.30 -15.29 -2.28
CA VAL A 168 -3.40 -16.08 -1.05
C VAL A 168 -4.42 -17.20 -1.19
N ARG A 169 -5.64 -16.87 -1.63
CA ARG A 169 -6.77 -17.81 -1.73
C ARG A 169 -7.95 -17.23 -2.50
N GLU A 170 -8.82 -18.11 -2.97
CA GLU A 170 -10.14 -17.76 -3.52
C GLU A 170 -11.08 -17.16 -2.45
N GLU A 171 -12.16 -16.53 -2.91
CA GLU A 171 -13.30 -16.16 -2.06
C GLU A 171 -13.88 -17.40 -1.38
N ARG A 172 -14.42 -17.20 -0.16
CA ARG A 172 -14.95 -18.30 0.65
C ARG A 172 -16.25 -17.88 1.31
N ASP A 173 -17.15 -18.85 1.41
CA ASP A 173 -18.33 -18.75 2.27
C ASP A 173 -17.97 -19.12 3.70
N TYR A 174 -18.50 -18.35 4.65
CA TYR A 174 -18.25 -18.53 6.07
C TYR A 174 -19.55 -18.86 6.80
N ALA A 175 -19.48 -19.84 7.70
CA ALA A 175 -20.60 -20.21 8.56
C ALA A 175 -20.93 -19.14 9.62
N GLY A 176 -20.03 -18.18 9.86
CA GLY A 176 -20.22 -17.10 10.81
C GLY A 176 -19.04 -16.12 10.82
N LEU A 177 -19.23 -15.02 11.56
CA LEU A 177 -18.28 -13.91 11.63
C LEU A 177 -16.91 -14.33 12.17
N GLU A 178 -16.88 -15.19 13.19
CA GLU A 178 -15.63 -15.66 13.81
C GLU A 178 -14.75 -16.40 12.80
N ALA A 179 -15.34 -17.28 11.99
CA ALA A 179 -14.62 -18.02 10.95
C ALA A 179 -14.06 -17.09 9.86
N LEU A 180 -14.82 -16.05 9.49
CA LEU A 180 -14.36 -15.01 8.57
C LEU A 180 -13.16 -14.25 9.14
N VAL A 181 -13.26 -13.77 10.38
CA VAL A 181 -12.19 -13.02 11.05
C VAL A 181 -10.95 -13.88 11.22
N ALA A 182 -11.10 -15.16 11.58
CA ALA A 182 -9.99 -16.11 11.69
C ALA A 182 -9.25 -16.29 10.36
N ASP A 183 -9.98 -16.48 9.25
CA ASP A 183 -9.35 -16.65 7.93
C ASP A 183 -8.67 -15.35 7.46
N ILE A 184 -9.24 -14.17 7.73
CA ILE A 184 -8.58 -12.89 7.38
C ILE A 184 -7.31 -12.68 8.20
N ARG A 185 -7.33 -13.00 9.51
CA ARG A 185 -6.11 -12.93 10.34
C ARG A 185 -5.03 -13.86 9.81
N PHE A 186 -5.41 -15.06 9.40
CA PHE A 186 -4.49 -15.98 8.75
C PHE A 186 -3.95 -15.42 7.42
N ASP A 187 -4.79 -14.79 6.59
CA ASP A 187 -4.37 -14.13 5.35
C ASP A 187 -3.31 -13.04 5.62
N CYS A 188 -3.51 -12.25 6.68
CA CYS A 188 -2.56 -11.23 7.11
C CYS A 188 -1.22 -11.84 7.52
N ASP A 189 -1.24 -12.96 8.25
CA ASP A 189 0.00 -13.63 8.68
C ASP A 189 0.75 -14.26 7.50
N VAL A 190 0.03 -14.82 6.52
CA VAL A 190 0.61 -15.29 5.25
C VAL A 190 1.29 -14.14 4.51
N ALA A 191 0.63 -12.99 4.40
CA ALA A 191 1.19 -11.80 3.76
C ALA A 191 2.48 -11.34 4.45
N ARG A 192 2.46 -11.19 5.79
CA ARG A 192 3.65 -10.76 6.55
C ARG A 192 4.83 -11.70 6.36
N ARG A 193 4.62 -13.01 6.50
CA ARG A 193 5.69 -14.01 6.32
C ARG A 193 6.23 -14.04 4.89
N SER A 194 5.34 -13.95 3.90
CA SER A 194 5.74 -13.97 2.49
C SER A 194 6.56 -12.73 2.11
N LEU A 195 6.16 -11.55 2.61
CA LEU A 195 6.78 -10.25 2.32
C LEU A 195 8.04 -9.96 3.12
N ALA A 196 8.25 -10.61 4.25
CA ALA A 196 9.47 -10.47 5.06
C ALA A 196 10.73 -11.02 4.35
N ARG A 197 10.56 -11.74 3.24
CA ARG A 197 11.69 -12.31 2.49
C ARG A 197 12.39 -11.28 1.62
N PRO A 198 13.74 -11.32 1.50
CA PRO A 198 14.50 -10.27 0.82
C PRO A 198 14.06 -9.94 -0.62
N ALA A 199 13.70 -10.94 -1.43
CA ALA A 199 13.30 -10.74 -2.82
C ALA A 199 11.83 -10.28 -2.98
N TRP A 200 11.09 -10.14 -1.89
CA TRP A 200 9.67 -9.78 -1.89
C TRP A 200 9.41 -8.31 -1.52
N ALA A 201 10.44 -7.59 -1.07
CA ALA A 201 10.37 -6.16 -0.81
C ALA A 201 10.74 -5.33 -2.07
N PRO A 202 10.06 -4.20 -2.33
CA PRO A 202 10.47 -3.21 -3.31
C PRO A 202 11.95 -2.83 -3.18
N ARG A 203 12.66 -2.70 -4.31
CA ARG A 203 14.04 -2.20 -4.30
C ARG A 203 14.09 -0.81 -3.65
N GLY A 204 15.03 -0.64 -2.72
CA GLY A 204 15.21 0.61 -1.97
C GLY A 204 14.31 0.76 -0.74
N LEU A 205 13.41 -0.20 -0.47
CA LEU A 205 12.61 -0.20 0.76
C LEU A 205 13.39 -0.91 1.88
N ALA A 206 13.78 -0.14 2.90
CA ALA A 206 14.19 -0.73 4.18
C ALA A 206 12.92 -1.09 4.96
N VAL A 207 12.59 -2.38 5.02
CA VAL A 207 11.47 -2.89 5.82
C VAL A 207 12.03 -3.37 7.16
N ALA A 208 11.48 -2.87 8.26
CA ALA A 208 11.76 -3.44 9.57
C ALA A 208 10.81 -4.62 9.83
N VAL A 209 11.43 -5.75 10.19
CA VAL A 209 10.74 -6.97 10.61
C VAL A 209 10.96 -7.13 12.10
N GLU A 210 9.87 -7.25 12.85
CA GLU A 210 9.88 -7.49 14.29
C GLU A 210 9.27 -8.86 14.57
N ASP A 211 9.95 -9.64 15.41
CA ASP A 211 9.37 -10.86 15.98
C ASP A 211 8.59 -10.47 17.24
N VAL A 212 7.29 -10.78 17.25
CA VAL A 212 6.50 -10.64 18.46
C VAL A 212 6.78 -11.87 19.34
N PRO A 213 7.28 -11.70 20.58
CA PRO A 213 7.36 -12.80 21.53
C PRO A 213 5.95 -13.41 21.69
N GLY A 214 5.81 -14.70 21.42
CA GLY A 214 4.49 -15.35 21.42
C GLY A 214 3.80 -15.20 22.78
N GLU A 215 2.58 -14.67 22.77
CA GLU A 215 1.65 -14.86 23.89
C GLU A 215 1.25 -16.34 23.88
N GLU A 216 1.58 -17.05 24.96
CA GLU A 216 1.13 -18.42 25.18
C GLU A 216 -0.39 -18.40 25.41
N GLU A 217 -1.19 -18.53 24.36
CA GLU A 217 -2.59 -18.90 24.53
C GLU A 217 -2.64 -20.39 24.91
N GLU A 218 -3.05 -20.67 26.16
CA GLU A 218 -3.32 -22.03 26.66
C GLU A 218 -4.44 -22.67 25.80
N GLY A 219 -4.05 -23.42 24.77
CA GLY A 219 -5.04 -24.12 23.94
C GLY A 219 -4.61 -24.53 22.54
N GLU A 220 -3.40 -25.06 22.35
CA GLU A 220 -3.08 -26.06 21.30
C GLU A 220 -1.62 -26.50 21.46
N GLU A 221 -1.43 -27.77 21.78
CA GLU A 221 -0.16 -28.37 22.14
C GLU A 221 0.88 -28.24 21.01
N GLY A 222 1.94 -27.43 21.22
CA GLY A 222 3.25 -27.65 20.59
C GLY A 222 3.70 -26.77 19.42
N ARG A 223 2.92 -25.79 18.93
CA ARG A 223 3.40 -24.88 17.87
C ARG A 223 3.62 -23.46 18.41
N LYS A 224 4.87 -23.07 18.68
CA LYS A 224 5.23 -21.66 18.90
C LYS A 224 4.72 -20.85 17.70
N LYS A 225 3.73 -19.97 17.92
CA LYS A 225 3.25 -19.05 16.89
C LYS A 225 4.22 -17.88 16.82
N GLU A 226 5.30 -18.03 16.05
CA GLU A 226 6.12 -16.87 15.66
C GLU A 226 5.27 -15.95 14.79
N LYS A 227 5.03 -14.73 15.28
CA LYS A 227 4.26 -13.71 14.59
C LYS A 227 5.23 -12.66 14.07
N VAL A 228 5.39 -12.66 12.75
CA VAL A 228 6.15 -11.65 12.01
C VAL A 228 5.33 -10.37 11.96
N VAL A 229 5.90 -9.25 12.39
CA VAL A 229 5.33 -7.91 12.22
C VAL A 229 6.23 -7.11 11.28
N LEU A 230 5.61 -6.37 10.36
CA LEU A 230 6.29 -5.49 9.43
C LEU A 230 5.80 -4.07 9.71
N THR A 231 6.70 -3.15 10.07
CA THR A 231 6.33 -1.78 10.48
C THR A 231 6.33 -0.77 9.31
N GLY A 232 6.52 -1.26 8.09
CA GLY A 232 6.58 -0.45 6.87
C GLY A 232 7.96 0.15 6.61
N GLY A 233 8.04 1.04 5.63
CA GLY A 233 9.27 1.74 5.27
C GLY A 233 8.99 2.93 4.36
N ARG A 234 10.04 3.69 4.03
CA ARG A 234 9.94 4.85 3.14
C ARG A 234 10.45 4.50 1.75
N LEU A 235 9.77 5.01 0.73
CA LEU A 235 10.28 4.99 -0.62
C LEU A 235 10.10 6.38 -1.23
N GLU A 236 11.18 6.98 -1.73
CA GLU A 236 11.13 8.09 -2.68
C GLU A 236 10.62 7.52 -4.01
N ALA A 237 9.32 7.24 -4.05
CA ALA A 237 8.73 6.41 -5.07
C ALA A 237 8.43 7.26 -6.32
N GLY A 238 9.34 7.24 -7.29
CA GLY A 238 9.05 7.64 -8.68
C GLY A 238 8.59 6.46 -9.56
N TRP A 239 9.15 5.27 -9.35
CA TRP A 239 8.87 4.08 -10.19
C TRP A 239 7.61 3.31 -9.77
N LEU A 240 7.11 3.51 -8.54
CA LEU A 240 5.74 3.11 -8.16
C LEU A 240 4.69 4.04 -8.83
N VAL A 241 5.15 5.07 -9.57
CA VAL A 241 4.38 6.22 -10.07
C VAL A 241 4.47 6.45 -11.59
N GLY A 242 5.41 5.88 -12.33
CA GLY A 242 5.39 5.99 -13.78
C GLY A 242 6.65 5.50 -14.49
N GLU A 243 6.39 4.79 -15.59
CA GLU A 243 7.21 4.43 -16.76
C GLU A 243 8.59 3.83 -16.52
N GLU A 244 8.75 2.57 -16.96
CA GLU A 244 10.06 2.08 -17.41
C GLU A 244 10.59 3.12 -18.40
N GLU A 245 11.69 3.77 -18.03
CA GLU A 245 12.52 4.49 -18.98
C GLU A 245 12.88 3.48 -20.06
N GLY A 246 12.27 3.65 -21.23
CA GLY A 246 12.24 2.62 -22.24
C GLY A 246 13.63 2.13 -22.59
N ASP A 247 13.69 0.85 -22.96
CA ASP A 247 14.65 0.32 -23.91
C ASP A 247 14.66 1.24 -25.16
N ARG A 248 15.46 2.30 -25.10
CA ARG A 248 16.07 2.94 -26.27
C ARG A 248 17.52 2.52 -26.32
N GLU A 249 17.72 1.22 -26.40
CA GLU A 249 18.95 0.67 -26.95
C GLU A 249 18.58 -0.43 -27.94
N GLY A 250 18.54 -0.06 -29.23
CA GLY A 250 18.57 -1.04 -30.33
C GLY A 250 17.45 -0.97 -31.37
N ARG A 251 17.45 0.04 -32.24
CA ARG A 251 17.58 -0.10 -33.71
C ARG A 251 17.42 1.24 -34.43
#